data_AF-A0A7J8NAV4-F1
#
_entry.id   AF-A0A7J8NAV4-F1
#
_cell.length_a   1.000
_cell.length_b   1.000
_cell.length_c   1.000
_cell.angle_alpha   90.00
_cell.angle_beta   90.00
_cell.angle_gamma   90.00
#
_symmetry.space_group_name_H-M   'P 1'
#
loop_
_entity.id
_entity.type
_entity.pdbx_description
1 polymer ?
#
loop_
_entity_poly.entity_id
_entity_poly.type
_entity_poly.pdbx_seq_one_letter_code
_entity_poly.pdbx_strand_id
1 'polypeptide(L)'
;NSRLCKSATPDRTTAKFLQAKSTASAILAQAKTKKEYKKLMAEMFSSMDFESEDEKSSTSSIKTVDLADNTTSVTITRIKKK
;
A
#
# COMPACT_ATOMS: atom_id res chain seq x y z
N ASN A 1 21.14 32.33 8.81
CA ASN A 1 20.72 31.30 7.82
C ASN A 1 19.91 30.21 8.52
N SER A 2 18.75 30.56 9.11
CA SER A 2 17.78 29.58 9.59
C SER A 2 17.00 29.07 8.39
N ARG A 3 17.41 27.93 7.83
CA ARG A 3 16.55 27.17 6.93
C ARG A 3 15.41 26.64 7.80
N LEU A 4 14.35 27.44 7.95
CA LEU A 4 13.08 26.96 8.47
C LEU A 4 12.67 25.81 7.55
N CYS A 5 12.90 24.58 8.00
CA CYS A 5 12.44 23.40 7.31
C CYS A 5 10.91 23.51 7.31
N LYS A 6 10.33 23.88 6.16
CA LYS A 6 8.88 23.92 5.99
C LYS A 6 8.40 22.48 6.08
N SER A 7 7.96 22.06 7.26
CA SER A 7 7.28 20.78 7.43
C SER A 7 5.99 20.83 6.63
N ALA A 8 5.96 20.15 5.49
CA ALA A 8 4.70 19.87 4.82
C ALA A 8 3.84 19.04 5.78
N THR A 9 2.63 19.51 6.08
CA THR A 9 1.68 18.73 6.86
C THR A 9 1.40 17.42 6.12
N PRO A 10 1.60 16.25 6.74
CA PRO A 10 1.32 14.99 6.08
C PRO A 10 -0.14 14.95 5.63
N ASP A 11 -0.40 14.44 4.43
CA ASP A 11 -1.78 14.17 4.03
C ASP A 11 -2.42 13.17 5.01
N ARG A 12 -3.75 13.10 5.03
CA ARG A 12 -4.50 12.27 5.99
C ARG A 12 -4.07 10.79 5.96
N THR A 13 -3.76 10.24 4.80
CA THR A 13 -3.30 8.85 4.63
C THR A 13 -1.89 8.69 5.17
N THR A 14 -0.99 9.61 4.85
CA THR A 14 0.38 9.63 5.39
C THR A 14 0.37 9.78 6.92
N ALA A 15 -0.49 10.65 7.47
CA ALA A 15 -0.64 10.83 8.92
C ALA A 15 -1.12 9.54 9.61
N LYS A 16 -2.13 8.85 9.05
CA LYS A 16 -2.62 7.57 9.57
C LYS A 16 -1.55 6.47 9.52
N PHE A 17 -0.81 6.39 8.41
CA PHE A 17 0.28 5.43 8.27
C PHE A 17 1.37 5.65 9.32
N LEU A 18 1.80 6.92 9.50
CA LEU A 18 2.78 7.28 10.52
C LEU A 18 2.29 6.97 11.93
N GLN A 19 1.01 7.23 12.21
CA GLN A 19 0.40 6.88 13.49
C GLN A 19 0.42 5.36 13.73
N ALA A 20 -0.05 4.58 12.76
CA ALA A 20 -0.07 3.12 12.85
C ALA A 20 1.34 2.54 13.06
N LYS A 21 2.34 3.06 12.33
CA LYS A 21 3.75 2.69 12.49
C LYS A 21 4.27 3.03 13.89
N SER A 22 3.97 4.23 14.39
CA SER A 22 4.37 4.66 15.73
C SER A 22 3.77 3.77 16.82
N THR A 23 2.47 3.49 16.72
CA THR A 23 1.75 2.60 17.66
C THR A 23 2.33 1.20 17.64
N ALA A 24 2.55 0.60 16.47
CA ALA A 24 3.16 -0.71 16.34
C ALA A 24 4.55 -0.73 17.00
N SER A 25 5.37 0.28 16.74
CA SER A 25 6.69 0.40 17.36
C SER A 25 6.63 0.50 18.88
N ALA A 26 5.68 1.26 19.43
CA ALA A 26 5.52 1.43 20.87
C ALA A 26 5.10 0.15 21.58
N ILE A 27 4.23 -0.66 20.96
CA ILE A 27 3.82 -1.96 21.51
C ILE A 27 4.98 -2.95 21.44
N LEU A 28 5.70 -3.02 20.32
CA LEU A 28 6.85 -3.91 20.17
C LEU A 28 7.99 -3.56 21.12
N ALA A 29 8.20 -2.29 21.44
CA ALA A 29 9.20 -1.83 22.39
C ALA A 29 8.92 -2.25 23.83
N GLN A 30 7.68 -2.62 24.18
CA GLN A 30 7.34 -3.12 25.52
C GLN A 30 7.78 -4.57 25.74
N ALA A 31 8.10 -5.31 24.68
CA ALA A 31 8.56 -6.69 24.81
C ALA A 31 9.92 -6.76 25.52
N LYS A 32 9.99 -7.52 26.61
CA LYS A 32 11.24 -7.73 27.36
C LYS A 32 12.00 -8.96 26.88
N THR A 33 11.30 -9.87 26.21
CA THR A 33 11.87 -11.11 25.69
C THR A 33 11.57 -11.30 24.20
N LYS A 34 12.44 -12.07 23.53
CA LYS A 34 12.25 -12.44 22.12
C LYS A 34 10.93 -13.21 21.88
N LYS A 35 10.48 -13.99 22.87
CA LYS A 35 9.23 -14.76 22.80
C LYS A 35 8.02 -13.83 22.82
N GLU A 36 8.01 -12.83 23.71
CA GLU A 36 6.97 -11.81 23.77
C GLU A 36 6.93 -10.96 22.50
N TYR A 37 8.09 -10.54 22.00
CA TYR A 37 8.16 -9.78 20.74
C TYR A 37 7.53 -10.56 19.58
N LYS A 38 7.87 -11.85 19.42
CA LYS A 38 7.29 -12.70 18.38
C LYS A 38 5.79 -12.89 18.55
N LYS A 39 5.31 -13.02 19.79
CA LYS A 39 3.87 -13.13 20.09
C LYS A 39 3.13 -11.86 19.68
N LEU A 40 3.64 -10.69 20.07
CA LEU A 40 3.06 -9.39 19.72
C LEU A 40 3.05 -9.15 18.20
N MET A 41 4.12 -9.53 17.50
CA MET A 41 4.17 -9.48 16.04
C MET A 41 3.09 -10.35 15.40
N ALA A 42 2.96 -11.61 15.84
CA ALA A 42 1.95 -12.52 15.32
C ALA A 42 0.53 -12.00 15.55
N GLU A 43 0.24 -11.49 16.74
CA GLU A 43 -1.06 -10.92 17.10
C GLU A 43 -1.41 -9.67 16.27
N MET A 44 -0.44 -8.80 16.01
CA MET A 44 -0.64 -7.64 15.13
C MET A 44 -0.96 -8.06 13.70
N PHE A 45 -0.28 -9.07 13.15
CA PHE A 45 -0.55 -9.56 11.80
C PHE A 45 -1.88 -10.32 11.71
N SER A 46 -2.24 -11.09 12.73
CA SER A 46 -3.55 -11.76 12.80
C SER A 46 -4.72 -10.80 12.94
N SER A 47 -4.50 -9.59 13.49
CA SER A 47 -5.53 -8.54 13.55
C SER A 47 -5.66 -7.74 12.25
N MET A 48 -4.78 -8.01 11.28
CA MET A 48 -4.69 -7.30 10.01
C MET A 48 -5.28 -8.16 8.87
N ASP A 49 -6.30 -8.96 9.15
CA ASP A 49 -7.10 -9.63 8.12
C ASP A 49 -7.68 -8.57 7.18
N PHE A 50 -7.09 -8.53 5.99
CA PHE A 50 -7.36 -7.55 4.96
C PHE A 50 -8.59 -8.04 4.18
N GLU A 51 -9.78 -7.59 4.58
CA GLU A 51 -10.97 -7.61 3.72
C GLU A 51 -10.74 -6.62 2.57
N SER A 52 -10.02 -7.04 1.53
CA SER A 52 -10.10 -6.36 0.24
C SER A 52 -11.27 -6.88 -0.55
N GLU A 53 -12.44 -6.33 -0.28
CA GLU A 53 -13.44 -6.20 -1.34
C GLU A 53 -12.98 -5.09 -2.29
N ASP A 54 -11.96 -5.37 -3.11
CA ASP A 54 -11.77 -4.63 -4.35
C ASP A 54 -12.77 -5.13 -5.40
N GLU A 55 -14.06 -5.02 -5.06
CA GLU A 55 -15.20 -5.25 -5.95
C GLU A 55 -15.40 -4.05 -6.90
N LYS A 56 -14.31 -3.51 -7.48
CA LYS A 56 -14.34 -2.76 -8.74
C LYS A 56 -13.07 -3.01 -9.53
N SER A 57 -12.85 -4.29 -9.82
CA SER A 57 -12.14 -4.73 -11.02
C SER A 57 -12.79 -4.06 -12.23
N SER A 58 -12.30 -2.87 -12.58
CA SER A 58 -12.58 -2.23 -13.85
C SER A 58 -12.00 -3.16 -14.89
N THR A 59 -12.88 -3.93 -15.53
CA THR A 59 -12.59 -4.91 -16.58
C THR A 59 -11.94 -4.20 -17.77
N SER A 60 -10.64 -3.93 -17.64
CA SER A 60 -9.76 -3.63 -18.75
C SER A 60 -9.60 -4.93 -19.53
N SER A 61 -10.42 -5.11 -20.56
CA SER A 61 -10.27 -6.21 -21.51
C SER A 61 -9.04 -5.93 -22.38
N ILE A 62 -7.91 -6.52 -21.99
CA ILE A 62 -6.68 -6.52 -22.78
C ILE A 62 -6.94 -7.41 -24.01
N LYS A 63 -7.08 -6.81 -25.19
CA LYS A 63 -7.09 -7.55 -26.45
C LYS A 63 -5.65 -7.90 -26.83
N THR A 64 -5.40 -9.21 -26.90
CA THR A 64 -4.30 -9.94 -27.54
C THR A 64 -3.08 -9.13 -27.99
N VAL A 65 -1.93 -9.41 -27.38
CA VAL A 65 -0.61 -9.00 -27.87
C VAL A 65 -0.26 -9.87 -29.07
N ASP A 66 -0.11 -9.26 -30.24
CA ASP A 66 0.51 -9.89 -31.40
C ASP A 66 2.01 -9.57 -31.38
N LEU A 67 2.84 -10.60 -31.21
CA LEU A 67 4.29 -10.49 -31.25
C LEU A 67 4.75 -10.79 -32.67
N ALA A 68 4.69 -9.78 -33.55
CA ALA A 68 5.47 -9.81 -34.77
C ALA A 68 6.89 -9.31 -34.44
N ASP A 69 7.87 -10.16 -34.76
CA ASP A 69 9.29 -9.92 -34.50
C ASP A 69 9.68 -8.52 -35.01
N ASN A 70 10.12 -7.68 -34.06
CA ASN A 70 10.80 -6.40 -34.22
C ASN A 70 9.98 -5.12 -34.02
N THR A 71 8.67 -5.17 -33.74
CA THR A 71 7.95 -3.97 -33.26
C THR A 71 6.76 -4.33 -32.37
N THR A 72 6.93 -4.17 -31.06
CA THR A 72 5.84 -4.28 -30.08
C THR A 72 4.98 -3.01 -30.15
N SER A 73 3.85 -3.06 -30.85
CA SER A 73 2.87 -1.97 -30.90
C SER A 73 1.70 -2.27 -29.96
N VAL A 74 1.47 -1.41 -28.96
CA VAL A 74 0.35 -1.54 -28.03
C VAL A 74 -0.74 -0.54 -28.42
N THR A 75 -1.87 -1.03 -28.93
CA THR A 75 -3.02 -0.18 -29.28
C THR A 75 -4.09 -0.27 -28.18
N ILE A 76 -4.26 0.81 -27.40
CA ILE A 76 -5.30 0.89 -26.36
C ILE A 76 -6.53 1.60 -26.92
N THR A 77 -7.62 0.88 -27.12
CA THR A 77 -8.89 1.47 -27.57
C THR A 77 -9.76 1.83 -26.36
N ARG A 78 -9.94 3.14 -26.10
CA ARG A 78 -10.78 3.63 -25.00
C ARG A 78 -12.23 3.75 -25.47
N ILE A 79 -13.10 2.84 -25.02
CA ILE A 79 -14.54 2.93 -25.30
C ILE A 79 -15.18 3.92 -24.33
N LYS A 80 -15.67 5.05 -24.82
CA LYS A 80 -16.46 6.01 -24.04
C LYS A 80 -17.94 5.60 -24.10
N LYS A 81 -18.50 5.14 -22.98
CA LYS A 81 -19.94 4.90 -22.85
C LYS A 81 -20.67 6.25 -22.81
N LYS A 82 -21.75 6.38 -23.59
CA LYS A 82 -22.58 7.59 -23.71
C LYS A 82 -23.29 7.92 -22.39
#